data_AF-A0A2C6JRG9-F1
#
_entry.id   AF-A0A2C6JRG9-F1
#
_cell.length_a   1.000
_cell.length_b   1.000
_cell.length_c   1.000
_cell.angle_alpha   90.00
_cell.angle_beta   90.00
_cell.angle_gamma   90.00
#
_symmetry.space_group_name_H-M   'P 1'
#
loop_
_entity.id
_entity.type
_entity.pdbx_description
1 polymer ?
#
loop_
_entity_poly.entity_id
_entity_poly.type
_entity_poly.pdbx_seq_one_letter_code
_entity_poly.pdbx_strand_id
1 'polypeptide(L)'
;MKQDQPATVEEKVEYVSPDGRKRTITHKCILNRLTLDLKTYLSKIKKTKQILLIHGSADTTIPVEDALQLANALPTEKRKVVIIEKASHDLLDTQAIKT
;
A
#
# COMPACT_ATOMS: atom_id res chain seq x y z
N MET A 1 -13.85 -29.17 -37.51
CA MET A 1 -14.31 -27.89 -36.93
C MET A 1 -13.35 -27.53 -35.81
N LYS A 2 -12.46 -26.56 -36.01
CA LYS A 2 -11.61 -26.03 -34.93
C LYS A 2 -12.41 -24.93 -34.26
N GLN A 3 -12.72 -25.09 -32.97
CA GLN A 3 -13.32 -24.02 -32.19
C GLN A 3 -12.23 -22.98 -31.95
N ASP A 4 -12.37 -21.79 -32.53
CA ASP A 4 -11.61 -20.62 -32.14
C ASP A 4 -11.97 -20.30 -30.69
N GLN A 5 -11.04 -20.52 -29.78
CA GLN A 5 -11.13 -19.93 -28.45
C GLN A 5 -11.01 -18.42 -28.61
N PRO A 6 -11.98 -17.62 -28.11
CA PRO A 6 -11.83 -16.17 -28.14
C PRO A 6 -10.57 -15.82 -27.36
N ALA A 7 -9.64 -15.13 -28.02
CA ALA A 7 -8.46 -14.59 -27.35
C ALA A 7 -8.93 -13.71 -26.20
N THR A 8 -8.70 -14.16 -24.96
CA THR A 8 -8.96 -13.37 -23.76
C THR A 8 -8.06 -12.15 -23.82
N VAL A 9 -8.64 -11.00 -24.14
CA VAL A 9 -7.93 -9.72 -24.11
C VAL A 9 -7.61 -9.46 -22.63
N GLU A 10 -6.34 -9.61 -22.24
CA GLU A 10 -5.90 -9.23 -20.90
C GLU A 10 -6.11 -7.73 -20.73
N GLU A 11 -7.08 -7.36 -19.91
CA GLU A 11 -7.34 -5.98 -19.53
C GLU A 11 -6.08 -5.40 -18.87
N LYS A 12 -5.55 -4.34 -19.49
CA LYS A 12 -4.33 -3.65 -19.07
C LYS A 12 -4.52 -2.15 -19.11
N VAL A 13 -3.98 -1.47 -18.12
CA VAL A 13 -3.93 -0.02 -18.01
C VAL A 13 -2.47 0.42 -18.02
N GLU A 14 -2.16 1.41 -18.85
CA GLU A 14 -0.88 2.10 -18.80
C GLU A 14 -0.98 3.27 -17.82
N TYR A 15 -0.08 3.29 -16.84
CA TYR A 15 0.03 4.36 -15.86
C TYR A 15 1.41 5.00 -15.97
N VAL A 16 1.46 6.32 -16.05
CA VAL A 16 2.71 7.09 -16.01
C VAL A 16 2.75 7.81 -14.67
N SER A 17 3.71 7.46 -13.82
CA SER A 17 3.88 8.15 -12.54
C SER A 17 4.38 9.59 -12.75
N PRO A 18 4.22 10.48 -11.74
CA PRO A 18 4.71 11.86 -11.81
C PRO A 18 6.21 12.00 -12.14
N ASP A 19 7.01 10.97 -11.82
CA ASP A 19 8.44 10.89 -12.16
C ASP A 19 8.72 10.41 -13.61
N GLY A 20 7.69 10.25 -14.43
CA GLY A 20 7.78 9.84 -15.84
C GLY A 20 7.90 8.34 -16.07
N ARG A 21 7.90 7.50 -15.02
CA ARG A 21 8.02 6.04 -15.20
C ARG A 21 6.70 5.45 -15.69
N LYS A 22 6.77 4.68 -16.78
CA LYS A 22 5.63 3.93 -17.33
C LYS A 22 5.48 2.59 -16.63
N ARG A 23 4.25 2.25 -16.23
CA ARG A 23 3.88 0.96 -15.63
C ARG A 23 2.69 0.38 -16.39
N THR A 24 2.75 -0.91 -16.68
CA THR A 24 1.60 -1.66 -17.19
C THR A 24 0.97 -2.39 -16.02
N ILE A 25 -0.28 -2.06 -15.71
CA ILE A 25 -1.07 -2.71 -14.66
C ILE A 25 -2.05 -3.63 -15.36
N THR A 26 -1.91 -4.94 -15.16
CA THR A 26 -2.87 -5.93 -15.69
C THR A 26 -3.91 -6.29 -14.63
N HIS A 27 -5.06 -6.79 -15.06
CA HIS A 27 -6.08 -7.31 -14.13
C HIS A 27 -5.51 -8.37 -13.18
N LYS A 28 -4.59 -9.23 -13.65
CA LYS A 28 -3.86 -10.19 -12.82
C LYS A 28 -3.06 -9.53 -11.70
N CYS A 29 -2.42 -8.39 -11.95
CA CYS A 29 -1.71 -7.64 -10.90
C CYS A 29 -2.66 -7.17 -9.79
N ILE A 30 -3.87 -6.74 -10.16
CA ILE A 30 -4.90 -6.29 -9.20
C ILE A 30 -5.37 -7.47 -8.36
N LEU A 31 -5.77 -8.58 -8.99
CA LEU A 31 -6.23 -9.78 -8.29
C LEU A 31 -5.18 -10.33 -7.34
N ASN A 32 -3.92 -10.41 -7.77
CA ASN A 32 -2.82 -10.83 -6.91
C ASN A 32 -2.67 -9.92 -5.67
N ARG A 33 -2.80 -8.61 -5.84
CA ARG A 33 -2.71 -7.66 -4.72
C ARG A 33 -3.88 -7.79 -3.75
N LEU A 34 -5.09 -8.08 -4.25
CA LEU A 34 -6.27 -8.31 -3.42
C LEU A 34 -6.16 -9.58 -2.56
N THR A 35 -5.41 -10.59 -3.03
CA THR A 35 -5.16 -11.81 -2.24
C THR A 35 -4.11 -11.65 -1.13
N LEU A 36 -3.49 -10.48 -1.00
CA LEU A 36 -2.37 -10.30 -0.09
C LEU A 36 -2.85 -10.13 1.36
N ASP A 37 -2.63 -11.16 2.18
CA ASP A 37 -2.80 -11.07 3.63
C ASP A 37 -1.63 -10.31 4.27
N LEU A 38 -1.81 -9.00 4.41
CA LEU A 38 -0.83 -8.10 5.02
C LEU A 38 -0.47 -8.52 6.44
N LYS A 39 -1.43 -9.01 7.24
CA LYS A 39 -1.18 -9.42 8.62
C LYS A 39 -0.24 -10.62 8.67
N THR A 40 -0.51 -11.63 7.86
CA THR A 40 0.36 -12.80 7.73
C THR A 40 1.73 -12.42 7.19
N TYR A 41 1.81 -11.50 6.21
CA TYR A 41 3.08 -11.06 5.65
C TYR A 41 3.94 -10.30 6.68
N LEU A 42 3.34 -9.34 7.39
CA LEU A 42 4.02 -8.52 8.39
C LEU A 42 4.50 -9.34 9.58
N SER A 43 3.73 -10.34 10.03
CA SER A 43 4.17 -11.24 11.11
C SER A 43 5.43 -12.04 10.78
N LYS A 44 5.76 -12.22 9.49
CA LYS A 44 6.96 -12.94 9.03
C LYS A 44 8.23 -12.08 9.06
N ILE A 45 8.14 -10.78 9.36
CA ILE A 45 9.29 -9.88 9.44
C ILE A 45 10.09 -10.17 10.72
N LYS A 46 11.11 -11.03 10.62
CA LYS A 46 11.92 -11.46 11.78
C LYS A 46 13.20 -10.64 11.99
N LYS A 47 13.84 -10.20 10.90
CA LYS A 47 15.19 -9.59 10.92
C LYS A 47 15.20 -8.08 11.17
N THR A 48 14.04 -7.44 11.19
CA THR A 48 13.92 -6.00 11.44
C THR A 48 14.00 -5.69 12.93
N LYS A 49 14.83 -4.70 13.31
CA LYS A 49 14.97 -4.25 14.71
C LYS A 49 13.83 -3.33 15.14
N GLN A 50 13.43 -2.40 14.27
CA GLN A 50 12.37 -1.43 14.52
C GLN A 50 11.61 -1.15 13.21
N ILE A 51 10.30 -1.00 13.32
CA ILE A 51 9.36 -0.66 12.27
C ILE A 51 8.72 0.67 12.67
N LEU A 52 8.82 1.66 11.79
CA LEU A 52 8.17 2.95 11.94
C LEU A 52 7.00 3.01 10.96
N LEU A 53 5.79 3.21 11.48
CA LEU A 53 4.59 3.48 10.69
C LEU A 53 4.25 4.96 10.87
N ILE A 54 4.19 5.70 9.78
CA ILE A 54 3.80 7.11 9.74
C ILE A 54 2.52 7.20 8.93
N HIS A 55 1.50 7.87 9.44
CA HIS A 55 0.23 8.07 8.75
C HIS A 55 -0.35 9.45 9.06
N GLY A 56 -1.12 10.02 8.14
CA GLY A 56 -1.78 11.31 8.34
C GLY A 56 -3.19 11.15 8.90
N SER A 57 -3.58 11.96 9.89
CA SER A 57 -4.93 11.85 10.48
C SER A 57 -6.05 12.36 9.57
N ALA A 58 -5.71 13.11 8.51
CA ALA A 58 -6.64 13.61 7.51
C ALA A 58 -6.49 12.90 6.14
N ASP A 59 -5.86 11.72 6.11
CA ASP A 59 -5.77 10.90 4.90
C ASP A 59 -7.17 10.41 4.48
N THR A 60 -7.65 10.89 3.33
CA THR A 60 -8.93 10.47 2.73
C THR A 60 -8.77 9.35 1.70
N THR A 61 -7.54 8.98 1.35
CA THR A 61 -7.22 7.86 0.44
C THR A 61 -7.12 6.55 1.20
N ILE A 62 -6.50 6.57 2.38
CA ILE A 62 -6.41 5.42 3.29
C ILE A 62 -6.82 5.89 4.69
N PRO A 63 -7.95 5.39 5.24
CA PRO A 63 -8.41 5.74 6.58
C PRO A 63 -7.35 5.47 7.64
N VAL A 64 -7.26 6.36 8.64
CA VAL A 64 -6.28 6.22 9.73
C VAL A 64 -6.50 4.95 10.55
N GLU A 65 -7.73 4.46 10.62
CA GLU A 65 -8.10 3.22 11.29
C GLU A 65 -7.42 2.01 10.67
N ASP A 66 -7.28 1.97 9.35
CA ASP A 66 -6.59 0.87 8.64
C ASP A 66 -5.10 0.84 9.00
N ALA A 67 -4.47 2.01 9.12
CA ALA A 67 -3.09 2.14 9.58
C ALA A 67 -2.91 1.64 11.02
N LEU A 68 -3.87 1.92 11.92
CA LEU A 68 -3.86 1.44 13.30
C LEU A 68 -4.09 -0.08 13.38
N GLN A 69 -4.99 -0.63 12.57
CA GLN A 69 -5.18 -2.08 12.46
C GLN A 69 -3.93 -2.78 11.94
N LEU A 70 -3.25 -2.18 10.96
CA LEU A 70 -1.97 -2.69 10.46
C LEU A 70 -0.90 -2.66 11.55
N ALA A 71 -0.83 -1.59 12.33
CA ALA A 71 0.09 -1.50 13.45
C ALA A 71 -0.14 -2.63 14.44
N ASN A 72 -1.40 -3.01 14.72
CA ASN A 72 -1.73 -4.12 15.62
C ASN A 72 -1.22 -5.49 15.14
N ALA A 73 -0.97 -5.67 13.85
CA ALA A 73 -0.36 -6.87 13.29
C ALA A 73 1.18 -6.93 13.46
N LEU A 74 1.83 -5.81 13.80
CA LEU A 74 3.27 -5.73 14.00
C LEU A 74 3.66 -6.14 15.44
N PRO A 75 4.87 -6.73 15.64
CA PRO A 75 5.40 -6.98 16.98
C PRO A 75 5.49 -5.69 17.79
N THR A 76 4.83 -5.65 18.95
CA THR A 76 4.66 -4.45 19.77
C THR A 76 5.99 -3.83 20.19
N GLU A 77 6.97 -4.66 20.54
CA GLU A 77 8.31 -4.26 20.96
C GLU A 77 9.16 -3.70 19.83
N LYS A 78 8.73 -3.91 18.57
CA LYS A 78 9.45 -3.46 17.37
C LYS A 78 8.71 -2.37 16.62
N ARG A 79 7.53 -1.94 17.04
CA ARG A 79 6.73 -0.97 16.28
C ARG A 79 6.70 0.40 16.95
N LYS A 80 6.78 1.45 16.14
CA LYS A 80 6.47 2.83 16.51
C LYS A 80 5.44 3.34 15.51
N VAL A 81 4.34 3.89 16.01
CA VAL A 81 3.28 4.49 15.20
C VAL A 81 3.31 5.99 15.42
N VAL A 82 3.30 6.76 14.34
CA VAL A 82 3.25 8.21 14.34
C VAL A 82 2.07 8.62 13.49
N ILE A 83 1.04 9.14 14.15
CA ILE A 83 -0.08 9.79 13.46
C ILE A 83 0.22 11.29 13.43
N ILE A 84 0.30 11.85 12.24
CA ILE A 84 0.55 13.27 12.03
C ILE A 84 -0.79 13.97 11.92
N GLU A 85 -1.07 14.83 12.90
CA GLU A 85 -2.32 15.56 12.94
C GLU A 85 -2.51 16.44 11.71
N LYS A 86 -3.71 16.36 11.12
CA LYS A 86 -4.15 17.12 9.94
C LYS A 86 -3.36 16.85 8.65
N ALA A 87 -2.49 15.84 8.63
CA ALA A 87 -1.77 15.45 7.41
C ALA A 87 -2.62 14.56 6.51
N SER A 88 -2.52 14.76 5.20
CA SER A 88 -3.14 13.91 4.18
C SER A 88 -2.26 12.70 3.82
N HIS A 89 -2.68 11.97 2.79
CA HIS A 89 -1.96 10.82 2.23
C HIS A 89 -0.52 11.16 1.84
N ASP A 90 -0.29 12.37 1.31
CA ASP A 90 1.03 12.77 0.82
C ASP A 90 1.99 13.13 1.97
N LEU A 91 1.47 13.39 3.17
CA LEU A 91 2.18 13.81 4.39
C LEU A 91 2.99 15.12 4.30
N LEU A 92 3.35 15.55 3.08
CA LEU A 92 4.16 16.74 2.75
C LEU A 92 3.36 18.04 2.84
N ASP A 93 2.04 17.95 2.92
CA ASP A 93 1.13 19.06 3.15
C ASP A 93 1.23 19.65 4.57
N THR A 94 1.94 18.97 5.48
CA THR A 94 2.19 19.43 6.83
C THR A 94 3.64 19.82 7.07
N GLN A 95 3.87 20.88 7.85
CA GLN A 95 5.21 21.28 8.30
C GLN A 95 5.86 20.26 9.27
N ALA A 96 5.18 19.16 9.59
CA ALA A 96 5.64 18.13 10.52
C ALA A 96 6.72 17.22 9.89
N ILE A 97 6.71 17.06 8.57
CA ILE A 97 7.76 16.37 7.82
C ILE A 97 8.53 17.43 7.02
N LYS A 98 9.52 18.07 7.67
CA LYS A 98 10.50 18.89 6.95
C LYS A 98 11.56 17.94 6.38
N THR A 99 11.61 17.84 5.05
CA THR A 99 12.76 17.31 4.30
C THR A 99 13.94 18.27 4.34
#